data_AF-E4NWS4-F1
#
_entry.id   AF-E4NWS4-F1
#
_cell.length_a   1.000
_cell.length_b   1.000
_cell.length_c   1.000
_cell.angle_alpha   90.00
_cell.angle_beta   90.00
_cell.angle_gamma   90.00
#
_symmetry.space_group_name_H-M   'P 1'
#
loop_
_entity.id
_entity.type
_entity.pdbx_description
1 polymer ?
#
loop_
_entity_poly.entity_id
_entity_poly.type
_entity_poly.pdbx_seq_one_letter_code
_entity_poly.pdbx_strand_id
1 'polypeptide(L)' 'MSAGTSPSGSVAEIVEDLGGTDTVTVDLPGVVVEAVDAACCAALGCRVSEPLSRVTIDGFGTRVLCPDHVEHLIEREVEA' A
#
# COMPACT_ATOMS: atom_id res chain seq x y z
N MET A 1 -20.22 -6.15 -5.80
CA MET A 1 -19.39 -7.21 -5.19
C MET A 1 -18.12 -7.27 -6.02
N SER A 2 -17.12 -6.45 -5.68
CA SER A 2 -15.84 -6.44 -6.41
C SER A 2 -14.93 -7.45 -5.74
N ALA A 3 -14.57 -8.49 -6.48
CA ALA A 3 -13.65 -9.51 -6.04
C ALA A 3 -12.24 -8.92 -6.06
N GLY A 4 -11.67 -8.69 -4.89
CA GLY A 4 -10.23 -8.46 -4.76
C GLY A 4 -9.53 -9.73 -5.24
N THR A 5 -8.76 -9.61 -6.31
CA THR A 5 -7.83 -10.66 -6.70
C THR A 5 -6.63 -10.52 -5.77
N SER A 6 -6.31 -11.57 -5.02
CA SER A 6 -5.07 -11.62 -4.23
C SER A 6 -3.93 -11.96 -5.19
N PRO A 7 -2.95 -11.06 -5.42
CA PRO A 7 -1.78 -11.42 -6.19
C PRO A 7 -0.81 -12.20 -5.29
N SER A 8 -0.56 -13.46 -5.63
CA SER A 8 0.55 -14.25 -5.10
C SER A 8 1.86 -13.82 -5.78
N GLY A 9 2.28 -12.58 -5.61
CA GLY A 9 3.41 -11.96 -6.29
C GLY A 9 4.38 -11.31 -5.31
N SER A 10 5.64 -11.17 -5.72
CA SER A 10 6.67 -10.47 -4.92
C SER A 10 6.28 -8.99 -4.74
N VAL A 11 6.82 -8.29 -3.73
CA VAL A 11 6.54 -6.86 -3.45
C VAL A 11 6.63 -5.99 -4.73
N ALA A 12 7.62 -6.26 -5.59
CA ALA A 12 7.79 -5.57 -6.86
C ALA A 12 6.62 -5.72 -7.86
N GLU A 13 5.95 -6.88 -7.91
CA GLU A 13 4.79 -7.09 -8.79
C GLU A 13 3.51 -6.42 -8.24
N ILE A 14 3.47 -6.17 -6.94
CA ILE A 14 2.34 -5.53 -6.25
C ILE A 14 2.33 -4.03 -6.54
N VAL A 15 3.51 -3.40 -6.66
CA VAL A 15 3.64 -1.96 -6.96
C VAL A 15 3.31 -1.64 -8.43
N GLU A 16 3.58 -2.56 -9.37
CA GLU A 16 3.26 -2.38 -10.80
C GLU A 16 1.75 -2.37 -11.08
N ASP A 17 0.93 -2.96 -10.20
CA ASP A 17 -0.54 -3.06 -10.35
C ASP A 17 -1.31 -1.89 -9.67
N LEU A 18 -0.64 -1.03 -8.90
CA LEU A 18 -1.24 0.12 -8.20
C LEU A 18 -1.69 1.28 -9.13
N GLY A 19 -1.58 1.10 -10.45
CA GLY A 19 -2.09 2.05 -11.44
C GLY A 19 -3.63 2.09 -11.57
N GLY A 20 -4.33 1.16 -10.93
CA GLY A 20 -5.80 1.12 -10.86
C GLY A 20 -6.35 1.75 -9.58
N THR A 21 -7.59 2.25 -9.62
CA THR A 21 -8.36 2.69 -8.44
C THR A 21 -8.79 1.50 -7.53
N ASP A 22 -8.08 0.39 -7.60
CA ASP A 22 -8.46 -0.89 -7.04
C ASP A 22 -7.75 -1.12 -5.70
N THR A 23 -8.49 -1.72 -4.76
CA THR A 23 -7.97 -2.16 -3.47
C THR A 23 -7.14 -3.44 -3.68
N VAL A 24 -5.86 -3.41 -3.29
CA VAL A 24 -4.94 -4.55 -3.38
C VAL A 24 -4.70 -5.12 -1.98
N THR A 25 -5.22 -6.33 -1.74
CA THR A 25 -4.87 -7.09 -0.54
C THR A 25 -3.56 -7.83 -0.80
N VAL A 26 -2.52 -7.48 -0.06
CA VAL A 26 -1.22 -8.16 -0.13
C VAL A 26 -1.31 -9.47 0.65
N ASP A 27 -0.67 -10.54 0.16
CA ASP A 27 -0.60 -11.87 0.79
C ASP A 27 0.28 -11.88 2.07
N LEU A 28 0.27 -10.80 2.83
CA LEU A 28 0.85 -10.67 4.15
C LEU A 28 -0.30 -10.64 5.16
N PRO A 29 -0.30 -11.54 6.17
CA PRO A 29 -1.41 -11.62 7.11
C PRO A 29 -1.57 -10.30 7.87
N GLY A 30 -2.71 -9.64 7.70
CA GLY A 30 -3.06 -8.40 8.38
C GLY A 30 -2.63 -7.12 7.65
N VAL A 31 -2.24 -7.17 6.38
CA VAL A 31 -1.87 -5.99 5.59
C VAL A 31 -2.89 -5.76 4.46
N VAL A 32 -3.45 -4.54 4.39
CA VAL A 32 -4.35 -4.09 3.33
C VAL A 32 -3.80 -2.82 2.71
N VAL A 33 -3.72 -2.76 1.38
CA VAL A 33 -3.23 -1.60 0.63
C VAL A 33 -4.31 -1.11 -0.34
N GLU A 34 -4.67 0.15 -0.28
CA GLU A 34 -5.70 0.74 -1.15
C GLU A 34 -5.18 1.99 -1.84
N ALA A 35 -5.34 2.10 -3.15
CA ALA A 35 -5.06 3.35 -3.85
C ALA A 35 -6.05 4.44 -3.39
N VAL A 36 -5.54 5.62 -3.03
CA VAL A 36 -6.33 6.77 -2.57
C VAL A 36 -5.84 8.06 -3.21
N ASP A 37 -6.78 8.93 -3.53
CA ASP A 37 -6.46 10.30 -3.91
C ASP A 37 -6.20 11.11 -2.63
N ALA A 38 -4.94 11.48 -2.42
CA ALA A 38 -4.52 12.28 -1.29
C ALA A 38 -3.44 13.28 -1.74
N ALA A 39 -3.44 14.45 -1.10
CA ALA A 39 -2.60 15.57 -1.53
C ALA A 39 -1.10 15.35 -1.29
N CYS A 40 -0.73 14.54 -0.29
CA CYS A 40 0.65 14.24 0.07
C CYS A 40 0.74 13.01 0.99
N CYS A 41 1.90 12.34 0.98
CA CYS A 41 2.17 11.23 1.89
C CYS A 41 2.25 11.71 3.36
N ALA A 42 1.83 10.87 4.30
CA ALA A 42 1.85 11.17 5.72
C ALA A 42 3.24 10.98 6.38
N ALA A 43 4.21 10.36 5.69
CA ALA A 43 5.56 10.18 6.21
C ALA A 43 6.36 11.49 6.18
N LEU A 44 6.56 12.05 4.98
CA LEU A 44 7.41 13.22 4.75
C LEU A 44 6.73 14.31 3.91
N GLY A 45 5.44 14.17 3.59
CA GLY A 45 4.72 15.14 2.75
C GLY A 45 5.04 15.04 1.26
N CYS A 46 5.56 13.91 0.79
CA CYS A 46 5.89 13.67 -0.62
C CYS A 46 4.65 13.84 -1.50
N ARG A 47 4.84 14.54 -2.62
CA ARG A 47 3.84 14.72 -3.67
C ARG A 47 4.37 14.04 -4.91
N VAL A 48 4.06 12.77 -5.05
CA VAL A 48 4.39 11.98 -6.24
C VAL A 48 3.29 12.16 -7.28
N SER A 49 3.61 11.93 -8.55
CA SER A 49 2.64 11.93 -9.65
C SER A 49 1.74 10.70 -9.67
N GLU A 50 2.11 9.68 -8.88
CA GLU A 50 1.40 8.42 -8.73
C GLU A 50 0.37 8.52 -7.59
N PRO A 51 -0.72 7.73 -7.64
CA PRO A 51 -1.68 7.67 -6.55
C PRO A 51 -1.00 7.24 -5.24
N LEU A 52 -1.41 7.85 -4.14
CA LEU A 52 -0.93 7.46 -2.81
C LEU A 52 -1.67 6.20 -2.37
N SER A 53 -1.06 5.41 -1.51
CA SER A 53 -1.66 4.19 -0.98
C SER A 53 -2.00 4.36 0.49
N ARG A 54 -3.24 4.05 0.85
CA ARG A 54 -3.65 3.82 2.23
C ARG A 54 -3.28 2.40 2.61
N VAL A 55 -2.32 2.26 3.51
CA VAL A 55 -1.89 0.99 4.09
C VAL A 55 -2.51 0.84 5.46
N THR A 56 -3.16 -0.28 5.70
CA THR A 56 -3.64 -0.69 7.03
C THR A 56 -2.91 -1.96 7.43
N ILE A 57 -2.24 -1.92 8.58
CA ILE A 57 -1.52 -3.05 9.16
C ILE A 57 -2.16 -3.38 10.52
N ASP A 58 -2.59 -4.61 10.70
CA ASP A 58 -3.15 -5.09 11.97
C ASP A 58 -2.14 -4.93 13.11
N GLY A 59 -2.55 -4.26 14.18
CA GLY A 59 -1.69 -3.96 15.34
C GLY A 59 -0.86 -2.67 15.24
N PHE A 60 -0.70 -2.09 14.05
CA PHE A 60 0.00 -0.81 13.84
C PHE A 60 -0.96 0.34 13.49
N GLY A 61 -1.99 0.06 12.69
CA GLY A 61 -3.00 1.02 12.26
C GLY A 61 -2.88 1.42 10.78
N THR A 62 -3.51 2.53 10.43
CA THR A 62 -3.69 2.98 9.03
C THR A 62 -2.86 4.23 8.72
N ARG A 63 -2.18 4.26 7.57
CA ARG A 63 -1.41 5.42 7.05
C ARG A 63 -1.57 5.59 5.55
N VAL A 64 -1.54 6.84 5.06
CA VAL A 64 -1.48 7.15 3.63
C VAL A 64 -0.04 7.49 3.25
N LEU A 65 0.56 6.72 2.36
CA LEU A 65 1.97 6.78 2.00
C LEU A 65 2.15 6.75 0.48
N CYS A 66 3.27 7.30 0.01
CA CYS A 66 3.67 7.11 -1.39
C CYS A 66 4.33 5.74 -1.55
N PRO A 67 4.42 5.19 -2.78
CA PRO A 67 4.94 3.84 -3.03
C PRO A 67 6.27 3.55 -2.31
N ASP A 68 7.24 4.46 -2.37
CA ASP A 68 8.54 4.29 -1.69
C ASP A 68 8.40 4.10 -0.17
N HIS A 69 7.50 4.86 0.47
CA HIS A 69 7.32 4.80 1.92
C HIS A 69 6.42 3.64 2.34
N VAL A 70 5.59 3.12 1.43
CA VAL A 70 4.80 1.90 1.66
C VAL A 70 5.74 0.71 1.80
N GLU A 71 6.69 0.54 0.88
CA GLU A 71 7.72 -0.50 0.94
C GLU A 71 8.45 -0.45 2.28
N HIS A 72 9.03 0.70 2.63
CA HIS A 72 9.75 0.86 3.90
C HIS A 72 8.89 0.61 5.14
N LEU A 73 7.58 0.89 5.09
CA LEU A 73 6.68 0.61 6.21
C LEU A 73 6.46 -0.90 6.36
N ILE A 74 6.19 -1.59 5.25
CA ILE A 74 5.93 -3.04 5.25
C ILE A 74 7.18 -3.80 5.69
N GLU A 75 8.35 -3.47 5.14
CA GLU A 75 9.64 -4.05 5.56
C GLU A 75 9.86 -3.90 7.08
N ARG A 76 9.53 -2.73 7.64
CA ARG A 76 9.78 -2.42 9.05
C ARG A 76 8.78 -3.07 10.01
N GLU A 77 7.51 -3.21 9.62
CA GLU A 77 6.44 -3.65 10.52
C GLU A 77 6.04 -5.13 10.32
N VAL A 78 6.36 -5.72 9.17
CA VAL A 78 5.93 -7.08 8.80
C VAL A 78 7.09 -8.06 8.71
N GLU A 79 8.27 -7.61 8.28
CA GLU A 79 9.45 -8.46 8.11
C GLU A 79 10.45 -8.38 9.29
N ALA A 80 10.15 -7.59 10.32
CA ALA A 80 10.96 -7.45 11.54
C ALA A 80 10.55 -8.43 12.66
#